data_AF-A0A1B0BJ83-F1
#
_entry.id   AF-A0A1B0BJ83-F1
#
_cell.length_a   1.000
_cell.length_b   1.000
_cell.length_c   1.000
_cell.angle_alpha   90.00
_cell.angle_beta   90.00
_cell.angle_gamma   90.00
#
_symmetry.space_group_name_H-M   'P 1'
#
loop_
_entity.id
_entity.type
_entity.pdbx_description
1 polymer ?
#
loop_
_entity_poly.entity_id
_entity_poly.type
_entity_poly.pdbx_seq_one_letter_code
_entity_poly.pdbx_strand_id
1 'polypeptide(L)'
;MPLECILHNKFSIESDVWAYGICLWEIFSYTLQLYYGMTHEEVIAYIKDGNVLGCPENTPLPMYALMRRCWNRKTSDRPSFKEINHCIQHSIAEHECKTALEIIFNRLIASTSGLLKPRITVLAVLSSLKG
;
A
#
# COMPACT_ATOMS: atom_id res chain seq x y z
N MET A 1 -10.08 15.36 -1.55
CA MET A 1 -10.08 15.70 -2.99
C MET A 1 -8.72 16.28 -3.37
N PRO A 2 -8.29 16.21 -4.64
CA PRO A 2 -7.09 16.89 -5.10
C PRO A 2 -7.32 18.41 -5.23
N LEU A 3 -6.24 19.19 -5.31
CA LEU A 3 -6.29 20.66 -5.29
C LEU A 3 -7.03 21.25 -6.49
N GLU A 4 -6.95 20.65 -7.68
CA GLU A 4 -7.66 21.14 -8.86
C GLU A 4 -9.19 21.09 -8.71
N CYS A 5 -9.71 20.13 -7.93
CA CYS A 5 -11.13 20.08 -7.59
C CYS A 5 -11.46 21.16 -6.57
N ILE A 6 -10.67 21.25 -5.50
CA ILE A 6 -10.93 22.16 -4.36
C ILE A 6 -10.83 23.62 -4.79
N LEU A 7 -9.80 23.98 -5.56
CA LEU A 7 -9.48 25.37 -5.89
C LEU A 7 -10.12 25.86 -7.19
N HIS A 8 -10.41 24.94 -8.12
CA HIS A 8 -10.83 25.30 -9.48
C HIS A 8 -12.10 24.60 -9.94
N ASN A 9 -12.72 23.79 -9.08
CA ASN A 9 -13.92 23.02 -9.41
C ASN A 9 -13.76 22.16 -10.68
N LYS A 10 -12.53 21.69 -10.95
CA LYS A 10 -12.21 20.83 -12.10
C LYS A 10 -12.27 19.38 -11.69
N PHE A 11 -13.22 18.64 -12.24
CA PHE A 11 -13.39 17.21 -12.02
C PHE A 11 -13.09 16.44 -13.30
N SER A 12 -12.38 15.32 -13.15
CA SER A 12 -11.98 14.43 -14.23
C SER A 12 -11.74 13.01 -13.73
N ILE A 13 -11.48 12.08 -14.65
CA ILE A 13 -11.11 10.71 -14.31
C ILE A 13 -9.87 10.69 -13.41
N GLU A 14 -8.91 11.58 -13.65
CA GLU A 14 -7.69 11.69 -12.85
C GLU A 14 -7.99 12.20 -11.42
N SER A 15 -9.03 13.01 -11.22
CA SER A 15 -9.46 13.37 -9.87
C SER A 15 -10.14 12.22 -9.13
N ASP A 16 -10.85 11.35 -9.86
CA ASP A 16 -11.41 10.12 -9.30
C ASP A 16 -10.30 9.13 -8.91
N VAL A 17 -9.20 9.08 -9.68
CA VAL A 17 -8.01 8.29 -9.31
C VAL A 17 -7.42 8.77 -7.98
N TRP A 18 -7.35 10.09 -7.74
CA TRP A 18 -6.92 10.61 -6.44
C TRP A 18 -7.84 10.13 -5.32
N ALA A 19 -9.16 10.25 -5.50
CA ALA A 19 -10.15 9.80 -4.54
C ALA A 19 -10.06 8.29 -4.29
N TYR A 20 -9.78 7.50 -5.32
CA TYR A 20 -9.53 6.06 -5.19
C TYR A 20 -8.28 5.77 -4.35
N GLY A 21 -7.22 6.55 -4.49
CA GLY A 21 -6.04 6.47 -3.61
C GLY A 21 -6.40 6.71 -2.13
N ILE A 22 -7.27 7.69 -1.85
CA ILE A 22 -7.81 7.93 -0.50
C ILE A 22 -8.60 6.72 0.00
N CYS A 23 -9.49 6.15 -0.84
CA CYS A 23 -10.27 4.96 -0.49
C CYS A 23 -9.37 3.76 -0.15
N LEU A 24 -8.31 3.53 -0.93
CA LEU A 24 -7.31 2.50 -0.58
C LEU A 24 -6.68 2.79 0.79
N TRP A 25 -6.29 4.03 1.06
CA TRP A 25 -5.73 4.40 2.37
C TRP A 25 -6.73 4.17 3.51
N GLU A 26 -8.02 4.48 3.32
CA GLU A 26 -9.08 4.21 4.30
C GLU A 26 -9.25 2.72 4.59
N ILE A 27 -9.16 1.88 3.54
CA ILE A 27 -9.21 0.41 3.71
C ILE A 27 -8.04 -0.08 4.58
N PHE A 28 -6.82 0.33 4.26
CA PHE A 28 -5.62 -0.14 4.97
C PHE A 28 -5.43 0.49 6.35
N SER A 29 -5.99 1.68 6.57
CA SER A 29 -5.97 2.34 7.88
C SER A 29 -7.13 1.91 8.78
N TYR A 30 -7.99 0.98 8.35
CA TYR A 30 -9.19 0.59 9.09
C TYR A 30 -10.09 1.79 9.41
N THR A 31 -10.37 2.62 8.40
CA THR A 31 -11.27 3.78 8.48
C THR A 31 -10.83 4.87 9.46
N LEU A 32 -9.51 5.05 9.64
CA LEU A 32 -8.99 6.17 10.42
C LEU A 32 -9.34 7.52 9.78
N GLN A 33 -9.45 8.54 10.63
CA GLN A 33 -9.73 9.89 10.18
C GLN A 33 -8.56 10.47 9.37
N LEU A 34 -8.87 10.94 8.16
CA LEU A 34 -7.94 11.62 7.27
C LEU A 34 -7.47 12.94 7.89
N TYR A 35 -6.17 13.21 7.81
CA TYR A 35 -5.55 14.46 8.28
C TYR A 35 -5.98 14.84 9.72
N TYR A 36 -6.00 13.86 10.62
CA TYR A 36 -6.44 14.04 12.00
C TYR A 36 -5.75 15.23 12.68
N GLY A 37 -6.55 16.09 13.31
CA GLY A 37 -6.07 17.27 14.02
C GLY A 37 -5.79 18.49 13.15
N MET A 38 -6.02 18.42 11.83
CA MET A 38 -5.84 19.56 10.92
C MET A 38 -7.16 20.23 10.56
N THR A 39 -7.17 21.55 10.41
CA THR A 39 -8.29 22.31 9.83
C THR A 39 -8.35 22.14 8.32
N HIS A 40 -9.45 22.60 7.71
CA HIS A 40 -9.60 22.57 6.25
C HIS A 40 -8.49 23.36 5.54
N GLU A 41 -8.15 24.54 6.05
CA GLU A 41 -7.11 25.41 5.52
C GLU A 41 -5.72 24.77 5.65
N GLU A 42 -5.45 24.14 6.79
CA GLU A 42 -4.20 23.41 7.03
C GLU A 42 -4.05 22.22 6.09
N VAL A 43 -5.12 21.47 5.83
CA VAL A 43 -5.10 20.37 4.85
C VAL A 43 -4.79 20.88 3.45
N ILE A 44 -5.39 22.00 3.04
CA ILE A 44 -5.08 22.61 1.73
C ILE A 44 -3.61 23.02 1.65
N ALA A 45 -3.08 23.67 2.68
CA ALA A 45 -1.67 24.07 2.72
C ALA A 45 -0.74 22.85 2.66
N TYR A 46 -1.03 21.82 3.45
CA TYR A 46 -0.28 20.57 3.49
C TYR A 46 -0.17 19.90 2.11
N ILE A 47 -1.29 19.81 1.39
CA ILE A 47 -1.32 19.23 0.04
C ILE A 47 -0.62 20.16 -0.98
N LYS A 48 -0.73 21.48 -0.84
CA LYS A 48 0.00 22.46 -1.69
C LYS A 48 1.51 22.32 -1.56
N ASP A 49 2.00 22.02 -0.36
CA ASP A 49 3.40 21.73 -0.09
C ASP A 49 3.83 20.36 -0.62
N GLY A 50 2.90 19.56 -1.13
CA GLY A 50 3.16 18.29 -1.81
C GLY A 50 3.24 17.12 -0.85
N ASN A 51 2.85 17.36 0.39
CA ASN A 51 2.66 16.31 1.33
C ASN A 51 1.37 15.54 1.01
N VAL A 52 1.39 14.27 1.37
CA VAL A 52 0.29 13.32 1.20
C VAL A 52 0.25 12.45 2.45
N LEU A 53 -0.82 11.68 2.62
CA LEU A 53 -0.97 10.81 3.79
C LEU A 53 0.22 9.85 3.93
N GLY A 54 0.65 9.64 5.17
CA GLY A 54 1.66 8.65 5.51
C GLY A 54 1.19 7.22 5.24
N CYS A 55 2.12 6.28 5.19
CA CYS A 55 1.79 4.86 5.05
C CYS A 55 1.02 4.38 6.29
N PRO A 56 -0.19 3.80 6.15
CA PRO A 56 -0.86 3.17 7.28
C PRO A 56 -0.04 2.00 7.82
N GLU A 57 -0.26 1.67 9.09
CA GLU A 57 0.40 0.55 9.74
C GLU A 57 0.04 -0.77 9.06
N ASN A 58 1.00 -1.71 9.00
CA ASN A 58 0.83 -3.03 8.34
C ASN A 58 0.43 -2.99 6.85
N THR A 59 0.58 -1.85 6.17
CA THR A 59 0.29 -1.76 4.74
C THR A 59 1.45 -2.32 3.91
N PRO A 60 1.21 -3.24 2.97
CA PRO A 60 2.25 -3.70 2.05
C PRO A 60 2.84 -2.53 1.25
N LEU A 61 4.18 -2.45 1.16
CA LEU A 61 4.87 -1.37 0.44
C LEU A 61 4.38 -1.18 -1.02
N PRO A 62 4.08 -2.23 -1.81
CA PRO A 62 3.52 -2.05 -3.16
C PRO A 62 2.19 -1.32 -3.16
N MET A 63 1.36 -1.52 -2.13
CA MET A 63 0.06 -0.86 -2.02
C MET A 63 0.20 0.61 -1.65
N TYR A 64 1.08 0.95 -0.71
CA TYR A 64 1.35 2.34 -0.42
C TYR A 64 2.01 3.07 -1.60
N ALA A 65 2.91 2.41 -2.33
CA ALA A 65 3.49 2.95 -3.56
C ALA A 65 2.41 3.23 -4.62
N LEU A 66 1.40 2.36 -4.76
CA LEU A 66 0.26 2.60 -5.63
C LEU A 66 -0.56 3.82 -5.18
N MET A 67 -0.89 3.94 -3.88
CA MET A 67 -1.59 5.11 -3.34
C MET A 67 -0.83 6.41 -3.64
N ARG A 68 0.50 6.41 -3.44
CA ARG A 68 1.38 7.54 -3.74
C ARG A 68 1.35 7.94 -5.21
N ARG A 69 1.24 6.98 -6.14
CA ARG A 69 1.07 7.26 -7.57
C ARG A 69 -0.30 7.88 -7.87
N CYS A 70 -1.36 7.43 -7.21
CA CYS A 70 -2.69 8.06 -7.32
C CYS A 70 -2.69 9.53 -6.86
N TRP A 71 -1.84 9.88 -5.88
CA TRP A 71 -1.70 11.24 -5.37
C TRP A 71 -0.60 12.07 -6.05
N ASN A 72 -0.26 11.75 -7.30
CA ASN A 72 0.68 12.59 -8.05
C ASN A 72 0.10 13.99 -8.29
N ARG A 73 0.92 15.03 -8.05
CA ARG A 73 0.58 16.44 -8.32
C ARG A 73 0.21 16.64 -9.79
N LYS A 74 0.93 15.99 -10.70
CA LYS A 74 0.67 16.05 -12.15
C LYS A 74 -0.40 15.02 -12.50
N THR A 75 -1.56 15.50 -12.94
CA THR A 75 -2.73 14.67 -13.27
C THR A 75 -2.41 13.59 -14.30
N SER A 76 -1.61 13.92 -15.33
CA SER A 76 -1.19 12.98 -16.37
C SER A 76 -0.29 11.85 -15.90
N ASP A 77 0.31 11.99 -14.72
CA ASP A 77 1.25 11.01 -14.16
C ASP A 77 0.55 10.09 -13.16
N ARG A 78 -0.75 10.30 -12.92
CA ARG A 78 -1.60 9.40 -12.14
C ARG A 78 -1.92 8.16 -12.99
N PRO A 79 -1.95 6.96 -12.38
CA PRO A 79 -2.25 5.73 -13.11
C PRO A 79 -3.72 5.70 -13.56
N SER A 80 -3.98 5.06 -14.69
CA SER A 80 -5.34 4.69 -15.10
C SER A 80 -5.92 3.63 -14.16
N PHE A 81 -7.25 3.54 -14.09
CA PHE A 81 -7.93 2.47 -13.34
C PHE A 81 -7.51 1.05 -13.80
N LYS A 82 -7.17 0.89 -15.08
CA LYS A 82 -6.65 -0.38 -15.61
C LYS A 82 -5.31 -0.76 -14.99
N GLU A 83 -4.39 0.20 -14.88
CA GLU A 83 -3.09 0.00 -14.24
C GLU A 83 -3.24 -0.23 -12.73
N ILE A 84 -4.13 0.53 -12.08
CA ILE A 84 -4.45 0.34 -10.65
C ILE A 84 -4.92 -1.09 -10.40
N ASN A 85 -5.92 -1.56 -11.15
CA ASN A 85 -6.42 -2.92 -11.02
C ASN A 85 -5.31 -3.96 -11.28
N HIS A 86 -4.50 -3.77 -12.32
CA HIS A 86 -3.38 -4.66 -12.59
C HIS A 86 -2.38 -4.74 -11.42
N CYS A 87 -2.01 -3.60 -10.83
CA CYS A 87 -1.12 -3.56 -9.66
C CYS A 87 -1.73 -4.27 -8.45
N ILE A 88 -3.03 -4.08 -8.20
CA ILE A 88 -3.74 -4.74 -7.09
C ILE A 88 -3.78 -6.26 -7.31
N GLN A 89 -4.18 -6.72 -8.49
CA GLN A 89 -4.23 -8.15 -8.83
C GLN A 89 -2.86 -8.81 -8.72
N HIS A 90 -1.82 -8.13 -9.20
CA HIS A 90 -0.45 -8.61 -9.05
C HIS A 90 -0.04 -8.73 -7.57
N SER A 91 -0.37 -7.74 -6.75
CA SER A 91 -0.05 -7.75 -5.31
C SER A 91 -0.79 -8.86 -4.56
N ILE A 92 -2.05 -9.14 -4.93
CA ILE A 92 -2.84 -10.24 -4.38
C ILE A 92 -2.20 -11.59 -4.75
N ALA A 93 -1.92 -11.81 -6.05
CA ALA A 93 -1.32 -13.05 -6.52
C ALA A 93 0.06 -13.31 -5.88
N GLU A 94 0.87 -12.27 -5.69
CA GLU A 94 2.16 -12.38 -5.02
C GLU A 94 2.00 -12.79 -3.55
N HIS A 95 1.01 -12.23 -2.84
CA HIS A 95 0.73 -12.58 -1.45
C HIS A 95 0.21 -14.01 -1.29
N GLU A 96 -0.68 -14.45 -2.18
CA GLU A 96 -1.18 -15.82 -2.23
C GLU A 96 -0.04 -16.83 -2.47
N CYS A 97 0.86 -16.51 -3.41
CA CYS A 97 2.03 -17.35 -3.69
C CYS A 97 2.98 -17.47 -2.49
N LYS A 98 3.26 -16.35 -1.79
CA LYS A 98 4.08 -16.36 -0.56
C LYS A 98 3.44 -17.21 0.53
N THR A 99 2.14 -17.04 0.76
CA THR A 99 1.39 -17.85 1.72
C THR A 99 1.44 -19.34 1.37
N ALA A 100 1.26 -19.69 0.10
CA ALA A 100 1.35 -21.06 -0.37
C ALA A 100 2.76 -21.66 -0.18
N LEU A 101 3.81 -20.89 -0.47
CA LEU A 101 5.20 -21.29 -0.27
C LEU A 101 5.53 -21.49 1.21
N GLU A 102 5.06 -20.61 2.09
CA GLU A 102 5.21 -20.77 3.54
C GLU A 102 4.52 -22.04 4.04
N ILE A 103 3.31 -22.34 3.56
CA ILE A 103 2.60 -23.58 3.89
C ILE A 103 3.40 -24.80 3.42
N ILE A 104 3.88 -24.78 2.17
CA ILE A 104 4.68 -25.88 1.61
C ILE A 104 5.97 -26.06 2.40
N PHE A 105 6.68 -24.97 2.69
CA PHE A 105 7.91 -24.98 3.47
C PHE A 105 7.68 -25.54 4.88
N ASN A 106 6.63 -25.09 5.57
CA ASN A 106 6.25 -25.59 6.89
C ASN A 106 5.89 -27.09 6.86
N ARG A 107 5.23 -27.56 5.79
CA ARG A 107 4.95 -29.00 5.58
C ARG A 107 6.22 -29.81 5.32
N LEU A 108 7.18 -29.27 4.56
CA LEU A 108 8.47 -29.91 4.31
C LEU A 108 9.33 -29.97 5.59
N ILE A 109 9.31 -28.92 6.42
CA ILE A 109 9.93 -28.96 7.74
C ILE A 109 9.24 -29.99 8.64
N ALA A 110 7.90 -30.04 8.65
CA ALA A 110 7.17 -31.00 9.45
C ALA A 110 7.45 -32.46 9.01
N SER A 111 7.55 -32.73 7.71
CA SER A 111 7.88 -34.07 7.21
C SER A 111 9.34 -34.48 7.48
N THR A 112 10.27 -33.52 7.51
CA THR A 112 11.67 -33.76 7.87
C THR A 112 11.89 -33.81 9.38
N SER A 113 11.03 -33.21 10.21
CA SER A 113 11.12 -33.29 11.67
C SER A 113 10.85 -34.69 12.26
N GLY A 114 10.39 -35.65 11.44
CA GLY A 114 10.42 -37.08 11.75
C GLY A 114 11.81 -37.74 11.61
N LEU A 115 12.76 -37.08 10.94
CA LEU A 115 14.16 -37.52 10.76
C LEU A 115 15.11 -36.33 10.99
N LEU A 116 15.65 -36.24 12.21
CA LEU A 116 16.71 -35.34 12.70
C LEU A 116 16.28 -34.02 13.39
N LYS A 117 16.50 -34.00 14.70
CA LYS A 117 16.62 -32.82 15.57
C LYS A 117 17.85 -31.95 15.19
N PRO A 118 17.88 -30.68 15.62
CA PRO A 118 18.18 -29.51 14.79
C PRO A 118 19.65 -29.08 14.84
N ARG A 119 20.18 -28.54 13.73
CA ARG A 119 21.37 -27.68 13.78
C ARG A 119 21.20 -26.43 12.89
N ILE A 120 20.86 -25.33 13.56
CA ILE A 120 21.47 -23.99 13.45
C ILE A 120 21.02 -23.01 12.33
N THR A 121 20.36 -23.38 11.23
CA THR A 121 20.27 -22.42 10.10
C THR A 121 19.06 -21.45 10.08
N VAL A 122 17.99 -21.66 10.85
CA VAL A 122 16.76 -20.84 10.65
C VAL A 122 16.83 -19.45 11.29
N LEU A 123 17.61 -19.26 12.36
CA LEU A 123 17.77 -17.93 13.00
C LEU A 123 18.58 -16.94 12.15
N ALA A 124 19.40 -17.41 11.21
CA ALA A 124 20.19 -16.53 10.33
C ALA A 124 19.35 -15.92 9.18
N VAL A 125 18.28 -16.59 8.76
CA VAL A 125 17.43 -16.10 7.64
C VAL A 125 16.42 -15.08 8.14
N LEU A 126 15.92 -15.22 9.37
CA LEU A 126 14.96 -14.28 9.96
C LEU A 126 15.58 -12.94 10.37
N SER A 127 16.90 -12.88 10.62
CA SER A 127 17.59 -11.60 10.86
C SER A 127 17.87 -10.79 9.59
N SER A 128 17.79 -11.40 8.39
CA SER A 128 18.01 -10.69 7.11
C SER A 128 16.74 -10.15 6.46
N LEU A 129 15.56 -10.40 7.05
CA LEU A 129 14.26 -9.91 6.55
C LEU A 129 13.72 -8.71 7.36
N LYS A 130 14.52 -8.14 8.26
CA LYS A 130 14.24 -6.85 8.94
C LYS A 130 15.33 -5.80 8.64
N GLY A 131 15.78 -5.74 7.38
CA GLY A 131 16.62 -4.68 6.85
C GLY A 131 15.93 -4.04 5.65
#